data_AF-A0A847ETC6-F1
#
_entry.id   AF-A0A847ETC6-F1
#
_cell.length_a   1.000
_cell.length_b   1.000
_cell.length_c   1.000
_cell.angle_alpha   90.00
_cell.angle_beta   90.00
_cell.angle_gamma   90.00
#
_symmetry.space_group_name_H-M   'P 1'
#
loop_
_entity.id
_entity.type
_entity.pdbx_description
1 polymer ?
#
loop_
_entity_poly.entity_id
_entity_poly.type
_entity_poly.pdbx_seq_one_letter_code
_entity_poly.pdbx_strand_id
1 'polypeptide(L)'
;QYLFNIHTHPIHTNEKKESYYNFFSAQDIKSLISSKAIMTGLITDKLWILIRSDKTPDNLDNLLDSSVTPQYLEETLYMGVYRADFNKKAYRFRLLNSK
;
A
#
# COMPACT_ATOMS: atom_id res chain seq x y z
N GLN A 1 -14.25 -11.99 -11.78
CA GLN A 1 -12.96 -11.95 -11.05
C GLN A 1 -12.62 -10.49 -10.81
N TYR A 2 -12.48 -10.07 -9.55
CA TYR A 2 -12.19 -8.67 -9.23
C TYR A 2 -10.69 -8.43 -9.36
N LEU A 3 -10.29 -7.52 -10.26
CA LEU A 3 -8.88 -7.37 -10.64
C LEU A 3 -8.17 -6.31 -9.81
N PHE A 4 -8.83 -5.16 -9.62
CA PHE A 4 -8.19 -3.95 -9.13
C PHE A 4 -9.20 -3.02 -8.46
N ASN A 5 -8.85 -2.51 -7.28
CA ASN A 5 -9.51 -1.37 -6.65
C ASN A 5 -8.52 -0.21 -6.46
N ILE A 6 -9.03 1.01 -6.44
CA ILE A 6 -8.23 2.20 -6.13
C ILE A 6 -9.02 3.14 -5.26
N HIS A 7 -8.38 3.72 -4.26
CA HIS A 7 -8.98 4.70 -3.36
C HIS A 7 -8.00 5.83 -3.03
N THR A 8 -8.49 6.83 -2.29
CA THR A 8 -7.70 7.97 -1.82
C THR A 8 -7.90 8.14 -0.32
N HIS A 9 -6.92 8.75 0.34
CA HIS A 9 -7.03 9.14 1.73
C HIS A 9 -7.14 10.67 1.84
N PRO A 10 -7.92 11.18 2.81
CA PRO A 10 -7.99 12.62 3.05
C PRO A 10 -6.62 13.16 3.49
N ILE A 11 -6.41 14.44 3.23
CA ILE A 11 -5.23 15.16 3.71
C ILE A 11 -5.38 15.41 5.21
N HIS A 12 -4.30 15.17 5.96
CA HIS A 12 -4.21 15.44 7.38
C HIS A 12 -3.21 16.57 7.64
N THR A 13 -3.37 17.25 8.76
CA THR A 13 -2.48 18.35 9.17
C THR A 13 -1.94 18.04 10.55
N ASN A 14 -0.61 18.11 10.72
CA ASN A 14 0.01 17.89 12.02
C ASN A 14 0.01 19.19 12.86
N GLU A 15 0.48 19.10 14.12
CA GLU A 15 0.57 20.24 15.05
C GLU A 15 1.44 21.40 14.50
N LYS A 16 2.36 21.10 13.56
CA LYS A 16 3.23 22.08 12.89
C LYS A 16 2.59 22.70 11.65
N LYS A 17 1.32 22.42 11.36
CA LYS A 17 0.57 22.82 10.16
C LYS A 17 1.13 22.25 8.85
N GLU A 18 1.91 21.17 8.91
CA GLU A 18 2.37 20.47 7.71
C GLU A 18 1.30 19.46 7.28
N SER A 19 0.98 19.46 5.99
CA SER A 19 0.03 18.54 5.41
C SER A 19 0.69 17.22 5.04
N TYR A 20 0.02 16.10 5.34
CA TYR A 20 0.49 14.77 4.99
C TYR A 20 -0.69 13.86 4.62
N TYR A 21 -0.39 12.75 3.96
CA TYR A 21 -1.33 11.69 3.66
C TYR A 21 -0.93 10.42 4.40
N ASN A 22 -1.93 9.68 4.88
CA ASN A 22 -1.70 8.36 5.44
C ASN A 22 -1.44 7.34 4.33
N PHE A 23 -0.53 6.40 4.60
CA PHE A 23 -0.36 5.21 3.80
C PHE A 23 -1.55 4.25 3.97
N PHE A 24 -1.53 3.07 3.34
CA PHE A 24 -2.55 2.04 3.54
C PHE A 24 -2.74 1.71 5.04
N SER A 25 -3.99 1.53 5.43
CA SER A 25 -4.37 0.98 6.73
C SER A 25 -4.38 -0.55 6.72
N ALA A 26 -4.37 -1.17 7.89
CA ALA A 26 -4.58 -2.61 8.04
C ALA A 26 -5.94 -3.04 7.48
N GLN A 27 -6.97 -2.19 7.58
CA GLN A 27 -8.28 -2.46 6.99
C GLN A 27 -8.21 -2.52 5.46
N ASP A 28 -7.43 -1.65 4.81
CA ASP A 28 -7.24 -1.69 3.35
C ASP A 28 -6.59 -3.01 2.93
N ILE A 29 -5.54 -3.43 3.62
CA ILE A 29 -4.85 -4.69 3.33
C ILE A 29 -5.77 -5.89 3.57
N LYS A 30 -6.49 -5.93 4.71
CA LYS A 30 -7.47 -6.99 4.99
C LYS A 30 -8.57 -7.05 3.93
N SER A 31 -9.03 -5.90 3.43
CA SER A 31 -10.04 -5.80 2.38
C SER A 31 -9.53 -6.31 1.02
N LEU A 32 -8.26 -6.02 0.70
CA LEU A 32 -7.61 -6.60 -0.50
C LEU A 32 -7.56 -8.13 -0.43
N ILE A 33 -7.13 -8.69 0.71
CA ILE A 33 -7.01 -10.15 0.85
C ILE A 33 -8.39 -10.82 0.79
N SER A 34 -9.38 -10.28 1.52
CA SER A 34 -10.73 -10.86 1.60
C SER A 34 -11.51 -10.77 0.28
N SER A 35 -11.34 -9.67 -0.47
CA SER A 35 -11.96 -9.50 -1.79
C SER A 35 -11.37 -10.41 -2.87
N LYS A 36 -10.23 -11.07 -2.59
CA LYS A 36 -9.44 -11.86 -3.56
C LYS A 36 -9.02 -11.04 -4.79
N ALA A 37 -8.97 -9.70 -4.66
CA ALA A 37 -8.42 -8.86 -5.72
C ALA A 37 -6.93 -9.14 -5.88
N ILE A 38 -6.43 -9.03 -7.11
CA ILE A 38 -4.99 -9.22 -7.38
C ILE A 38 -4.21 -7.98 -6.97
N MET A 39 -4.80 -6.79 -7.14
CA MET A 39 -4.12 -5.51 -6.93
C MET A 39 -5.01 -4.49 -6.22
N THR A 40 -4.37 -3.57 -5.50
CA THR A 40 -5.00 -2.34 -4.98
C THR A 40 -4.10 -1.13 -5.22
N GLY A 41 -4.71 0.04 -5.40
CA GLY A 41 -4.02 1.31 -5.56
C GLY A 41 -4.45 2.32 -4.50
N LEU A 42 -3.51 3.19 -4.12
CA LEU A 42 -3.77 4.33 -3.25
C LEU A 42 -3.23 5.60 -3.92
N ILE A 43 -4.09 6.61 -4.05
CA ILE A 43 -3.74 7.93 -4.59
C ILE A 43 -3.66 8.94 -3.44
N THR A 44 -2.47 9.48 -3.22
CA THR A 44 -2.18 10.55 -2.25
C THR A 44 -1.42 11.70 -2.95
N ASP A 45 -0.41 12.29 -2.31
CA ASP A 45 0.68 13.01 -2.98
C ASP A 45 1.51 12.15 -3.95
N LYS A 46 1.32 10.81 -3.91
CA LYS A 46 1.97 9.81 -4.77
C LYS A 46 0.95 8.75 -5.19
N LEU A 47 1.31 8.01 -6.24
CA LEU A 47 0.60 6.79 -6.59
C LEU A 47 1.30 5.59 -5.95
N TRP A 48 0.56 4.82 -5.18
CA TRP A 48 0.99 3.54 -4.63
C TRP A 48 0.20 2.41 -5.24
N ILE A 49 0.87 1.31 -5.56
CA ILE A 49 0.24 0.10 -6.08
C ILE A 49 0.76 -1.09 -5.28
N LEU A 50 -0.16 -1.90 -4.77
CA LEU A 50 0.15 -3.19 -4.14
C LEU A 50 -0.36 -4.32 -5.04
N ILE A 51 0.46 -5.34 -5.21
CA ILE A 51 0.18 -6.52 -6.04
C ILE A 51 0.39 -7.75 -5.15
N ARG A 52 -0.61 -8.62 -5.05
CA ARG A 52 -0.46 -9.90 -4.35
C ARG A 52 0.44 -10.85 -5.15
N SER A 53 1.20 -11.66 -4.44
CA SER A 53 1.90 -12.81 -5.01
C SER A 53 1.23 -14.12 -4.56
N ASP A 54 1.69 -15.22 -5.12
CA ASP A 54 1.39 -16.59 -4.66
C ASP A 54 1.84 -16.85 -3.21
N LYS A 55 2.71 -16.00 -2.67
CA LYS A 55 3.23 -16.08 -1.29
C LYS A 55 2.50 -15.15 -0.32
N THR A 56 1.61 -14.29 -0.80
CA THR A 56 0.87 -13.38 0.09
C THR A 56 -0.11 -14.18 0.96
N PRO A 57 -0.05 -14.05 2.29
CA PRO A 57 -0.94 -14.81 3.19
C PRO A 57 -2.42 -14.51 2.93
N ASP A 58 -3.26 -15.54 3.03
CA ASP A 58 -4.70 -15.42 2.85
C ASP A 58 -5.45 -14.99 4.13
N ASN A 59 -4.79 -14.96 5.28
CA ASN A 59 -5.35 -14.49 6.54
C ASN A 59 -4.40 -13.47 7.21
N LEU A 60 -4.95 -12.32 7.60
CA LEU A 60 -4.25 -11.21 8.26
C LEU A 60 -5.01 -10.69 9.50
N ASP A 61 -5.73 -11.54 10.22
CA ASP A 61 -6.64 -11.14 11.31
C ASP A 61 -5.95 -10.24 12.36
N ASN A 62 -4.69 -10.54 12.67
CA ASN A 62 -3.89 -9.83 13.67
C ASN A 62 -3.07 -8.64 13.10
N LEU A 63 -3.25 -8.26 11.84
CA LEU A 63 -2.56 -7.10 11.28
C LEU A 63 -3.04 -5.81 11.95
N LEU A 64 -2.09 -5.02 12.45
CA LEU A 64 -2.28 -3.71 13.08
C LEU A 64 -1.82 -2.60 12.13
N ASP A 65 -2.47 -1.43 12.19
CA ASP A 65 -2.11 -0.27 11.36
C ASP A 65 -0.64 0.14 11.53
N SER A 66 -0.12 0.07 12.75
CA SER A 66 1.28 0.38 13.07
C SER A 66 2.30 -0.53 12.38
N SER A 67 1.87 -1.71 11.92
CA SER A 67 2.72 -2.66 11.19
C SER A 67 2.70 -2.42 9.68
N VAL A 68 1.73 -1.66 9.17
CA VAL A 68 1.55 -1.44 7.72
C VAL A 68 2.55 -0.41 7.22
N THR A 69 3.73 -0.91 6.90
CA THR A 69 4.80 -0.16 6.23
C THR A 69 5.10 -0.79 4.88
N PRO A 70 5.61 -0.02 3.90
CA PRO A 70 6.03 -0.58 2.62
C PRO A 70 6.99 -1.78 2.75
N GLN A 71 7.93 -1.72 3.71
CA GLN A 71 8.88 -2.79 4.00
C GLN A 71 8.16 -4.04 4.50
N TYR A 72 7.25 -3.90 5.47
CA TYR A 72 6.47 -5.03 5.98
C TYR A 72 5.63 -5.68 4.87
N LEU A 73 5.01 -4.89 4.00
CA LEU A 73 4.23 -5.40 2.88
C LEU A 73 5.09 -6.20 1.88
N GLU A 74 6.30 -5.72 1.55
CA GLU A 74 7.19 -6.45 0.63
C GLU A 74 7.85 -7.69 1.26
N GLU A 75 8.36 -7.56 2.47
CA GLU A 75 9.24 -8.56 3.09
C GLU A 75 8.47 -9.60 3.90
N THR A 76 7.40 -9.18 4.58
CA THR A 76 6.60 -10.07 5.45
C THR A 76 5.37 -10.60 4.75
N LEU A 77 4.65 -9.75 3.99
CA LEU A 77 3.46 -10.17 3.24
C LEU A 77 3.76 -10.57 1.78
N TYR A 78 5.03 -10.53 1.37
CA TYR A 78 5.49 -10.94 0.04
C TYR A 78 4.72 -10.24 -1.10
N MET A 79 4.31 -8.99 -0.90
CA MET A 79 3.59 -8.22 -1.91
C MET A 79 4.55 -7.46 -2.82
N GLY A 80 4.13 -7.21 -4.06
CA GLY A 80 4.77 -6.21 -4.90
C GLY A 80 4.31 -4.83 -4.47
N VAL A 81 5.21 -4.00 -3.93
CA VAL A 81 4.90 -2.62 -3.53
C VAL A 81 5.57 -1.66 -4.50
N TYR A 82 4.77 -0.83 -5.16
CA TYR A 82 5.25 0.14 -6.14
C TYR A 82 4.85 1.55 -5.73
N ARG A 83 5.73 2.51 -6.06
CA ARG A 83 5.52 3.94 -5.86
C ARG A 83 5.84 4.71 -7.14
N ALA A 84 5.01 5.68 -7.47
CA ALA A 84 5.23 6.65 -8.55
C ALA A 84 4.93 8.07 -8.06
N ASP A 85 5.74 9.02 -8.50
CA ASP A 85 5.30 10.40 -8.57
C ASP A 85 4.36 10.58 -9.77
N PHE A 86 3.44 11.55 -9.70
CA PHE A 86 2.49 11.77 -10.79
C PHE A 86 3.21 12.09 -12.10
N ASN A 87 2.72 11.49 -13.19
CA ASN A 87 3.31 11.58 -14.53
C ASN A 87 4.74 11.01 -14.64
N LYS A 88 5.16 10.17 -13.68
CA LYS A 88 6.45 9.46 -13.70
C LYS A 88 6.24 7.94 -13.68
N LYS A 89 7.32 7.19 -13.92
CA LYS A 89 7.30 5.73 -13.86
C LYS A 89 7.12 5.25 -12.41
N ALA A 90 6.38 4.15 -12.25
CA ALA A 90 6.32 3.43 -10.99
C ALA A 90 7.56 2.55 -10.81
N TYR A 91 8.12 2.56 -9.62
CA TYR A 91 9.27 1.75 -9.23
C TYR A 91 8.91 0.90 -8.03
N ARG A 92 9.47 -0.32 -7.99
CA ARG A 92 9.36 -1.18 -6.83
C ARG A 92 10.02 -0.52 -5.63
N PHE A 93 9.34 -0.49 -4.50
CA PHE A 93 9.75 0.29 -3.34
C PHE A 93 11.15 -0.10 -2.82
N ARG A 94 11.46 -1.40 -2.73
CA ARG A 94 12.81 -1.87 -2.37
C ARG A 94 13.95 -1.25 -3.20
N LEU A 95 13.70 -1.01 -4.49
CA LEU A 95 14.72 -0.46 -5.40
C LEU A 95 14.95 1.04 -5.18
N LEU A 96 14.03 1.72 -4.51
CA LEU A 96 14.15 3.15 -4.17
C LEU A 96 14.95 3.36 -2.88
N ASN A 97 14.91 2.40 -1.96
CA ASN A 97 15.65 2.45 -0.68
C ASN A 97 17.05 1.83 -0.74
N SER A 98 17.42 1.20 -1.86
CA SER A 98 18.74 0.59 -2.07
C SER A 98 19.74 1.56 -2.75
N LYS A 99 19.42 2.85 -2.78
CA LYS A 99 20.27 3.95 -3.27
C LYS A 99 20.61 4.86 -2.12
#